data_AF-A0A951N6J5-F1
#
_entry.id   AF-A0A951N6J5-F1
#
_cell.length_a   1.000
_cell.length_b   1.000
_cell.length_c   1.000
_cell.angle_alpha   90.00
_cell.angle_beta   90.00
_cell.angle_gamma   90.00
#
_symmetry.space_group_name_H-M   'P 1'
#
loop_
_entity.id
_entity.type
_entity.pdbx_description
1 polymer ?
#
loop_
_entity_poly.entity_id
_entity_poly.type
_entity_poly.pdbx_seq_one_letter_code
_entity_poly.pdbx_strand_id
1 'polypeptide(L)'
;MKWLRNPDFYPNGLPAVGLLFLRIFTGYAMAQHGLGKIQNPFGWMGDAPVPGFLQALAAASEFFGGIALIFGVLTPLACLGIMSTMFVAIMSMMMRGAPMVAPKPSAPSWEMAGLFFFITLALFMTGPGRLSVDYFLFGRKRATETAT
;
A
#
# COMPACT_ATOMS: atom_id res chain seq x y z
N MET A 1 -16.15 7.70 -22.26
CA MET A 1 -16.06 7.88 -20.78
C MET A 1 -16.92 6.86 -20.01
N LYS A 2 -16.98 5.58 -20.45
CA LYS A 2 -17.74 4.51 -19.78
C LYS A 2 -17.07 4.01 -18.49
N TRP A 3 -15.76 4.21 -18.38
CA TRP A 3 -14.91 3.77 -17.25
C TRP A 3 -15.22 4.44 -15.90
N LEU A 4 -15.75 5.67 -15.89
CA LEU A 4 -16.14 6.35 -14.64
C LEU A 4 -17.51 5.92 -14.08
N ARG A 5 -18.35 5.27 -14.90
CA ARG A 5 -19.73 4.90 -14.52
C ARG A 5 -19.86 3.48 -13.97
N ASN A 6 -18.98 2.57 -14.38
CA ASN A 6 -18.89 1.21 -13.85
C ASN A 6 -17.42 0.93 -13.49
N PRO A 7 -16.97 1.28 -12.28
CA PRO A 7 -15.69 0.80 -11.79
C PRO A 7 -15.83 -0.70 -11.53
N ASP A 8 -15.40 -1.51 -12.49
CA ASP A 8 -15.19 -2.94 -12.26
C ASP A 8 -14.10 -3.06 -11.19
N PHE A 9 -14.52 -3.20 -9.93
CA PHE A 9 -13.64 -3.35 -8.76
C PHE A 9 -12.72 -4.58 -8.85
N TYR A 10 -13.02 -5.47 -9.80
CA TYR A 10 -12.20 -6.63 -10.14
C TYR A 10 -11.90 -6.61 -11.64
N PRO A 11 -10.88 -5.85 -12.09
CA PRO A 11 -10.44 -5.92 -13.47
C PRO A 11 -10.07 -7.34 -13.88
N ASN A 12 -10.39 -7.70 -15.13
CA ASN A 12 -10.24 -9.03 -15.72
C ASN A 12 -9.10 -9.04 -16.76
N GLY A 13 -8.60 -10.22 -17.16
CA GLY A 13 -7.65 -10.36 -18.26
C GLY A 13 -6.27 -9.74 -17.97
N LEU A 14 -5.67 -9.06 -18.95
CA LEU A 14 -4.34 -8.47 -18.83
C LEU A 14 -4.21 -7.44 -17.68
N PRO A 15 -5.17 -6.52 -17.44
CA PRO A 15 -5.18 -5.68 -16.25
C PRO A 15 -5.09 -6.45 -14.92
N ALA A 16 -5.73 -7.61 -14.82
CA ALA A 16 -5.70 -8.42 -13.60
C ALA A 16 -4.28 -8.96 -13.31
N VAL A 17 -3.57 -9.35 -14.36
CA VAL A 17 -2.17 -9.80 -14.29
C VAL A 17 -1.25 -8.63 -13.91
N GLY A 18 -1.45 -7.46 -14.52
CA GLY A 18 -0.70 -6.24 -14.15
C GLY A 18 -0.88 -5.86 -12.68
N LEU A 19 -2.12 -5.87 -12.19
CA LEU A 19 -2.43 -5.61 -10.77
C LEU A 19 -1.86 -6.67 -9.83
N LEU A 20 -1.73 -7.93 -10.28
CA LEU A 20 -1.09 -8.99 -9.49
C LEU A 20 0.41 -8.71 -9.31
N PHE A 21 1.14 -8.43 -10.39
CA PHE A 21 2.55 -8.11 -10.28
C PHE A 21 2.81 -6.85 -9.47
N LEU A 22 1.98 -5.81 -9.66
CA LEU A 22 2.08 -4.58 -8.89
C LEU A 22 1.90 -4.86 -7.39
N ARG A 23 0.88 -5.65 -7.02
CA ARG A 23 0.64 -6.07 -5.64
C ARG A 23 1.79 -6.89 -5.04
N ILE A 24 2.29 -7.89 -5.76
CA ILE A 24 3.38 -8.75 -5.28
C ILE A 24 4.63 -7.92 -5.04
N PHE A 25 5.04 -7.11 -6.01
CA PHE A 25 6.26 -6.32 -5.90
C PHE A 25 6.15 -5.25 -4.81
N THR A 26 5.08 -4.45 -4.82
CA THR A 26 4.84 -3.42 -3.81
C THR A 26 4.70 -4.03 -2.43
N GLY A 27 3.93 -5.10 -2.30
CA GLY A 27 3.73 -5.78 -1.02
C GLY A 27 5.02 -6.36 -0.46
N TYR A 28 5.84 -7.00 -1.30
CA TYR A 28 7.17 -7.49 -0.91
C TYR A 28 8.08 -6.37 -0.44
N ALA A 29 8.20 -5.29 -1.21
CA ALA A 29 9.05 -4.16 -0.85
C ALA A 29 8.60 -3.49 0.47
N MET A 30 7.29 -3.30 0.66
CA MET A 30 6.75 -2.75 1.91
C MET A 30 6.99 -3.68 3.10
N ALA A 31 6.84 -5.00 2.92
CA ALA A 31 7.13 -5.97 3.96
C ALA A 31 8.61 -5.91 4.38
N GLN A 32 9.54 -5.72 3.43
CA GLN A 32 10.96 -5.53 3.74
C GLN A 32 11.21 -4.24 4.53
N HIS A 33 10.56 -3.12 4.17
CA HIS A 33 10.65 -1.88 4.93
C HIS A 33 10.11 -2.01 6.36
N GLY A 34 9.03 -2.78 6.53
CA GLY A 34 8.41 -3.04 7.83
C GLY A 34 9.16 -4.07 8.68
N LEU A 35 9.97 -4.95 8.09
CA LEU A 35 10.58 -6.08 8.79
C LEU A 35 11.50 -5.66 9.95
N GLY A 36 12.31 -4.62 9.75
CA GLY A 36 13.14 -4.07 10.83
C GLY A 36 12.31 -3.33 11.88
N LYS A 37 11.24 -2.65 11.45
CA LYS A 37 10.37 -1.84 12.33
C LYS A 37 9.53 -2.69 13.25
N ILE A 38 9.02 -3.83 12.76
CA ILE A 38 8.14 -4.70 13.53
C ILE A 38 8.87 -5.45 14.65
N GLN A 39 10.20 -5.53 14.61
CA GLN A 39 11.01 -6.10 15.70
C GLN A 39 11.05 -5.21 16.94
N ASN A 40 10.89 -3.89 16.78
CA ASN A 40 10.74 -2.94 17.88
C ASN A 40 9.65 -1.90 17.54
N PRO A 41 8.37 -2.30 17.49
CA PRO A 41 7.31 -1.51 16.87
C PRO A 41 7.05 -0.19 17.59
N PHE A 42 7.28 -0.12 18.91
CA PHE A 42 7.02 1.08 19.71
C PHE A 42 8.21 2.05 19.80
N GLY A 43 9.39 1.66 19.31
CA GLY A 43 10.63 2.43 19.51
C GLY A 43 11.62 2.37 18.36
N TRP A 44 11.21 1.90 17.18
CA TRP A 44 12.09 1.82 16.01
C TRP A 44 12.60 3.20 15.54
N MET A 45 11.95 4.29 15.94
CA MET A 45 12.38 5.65 15.66
C MET A 45 13.29 6.27 16.74
N GLY A 46 13.63 5.53 17.81
CA GLY A 46 14.43 6.04 18.93
C GLY A 46 13.79 7.26 19.59
N ASP A 47 14.57 8.33 19.78
CA ASP A 47 14.16 9.57 20.45
C ASP A 47 13.30 10.51 19.58
N ALA A 48 12.79 10.04 18.44
CA ALA A 48 11.90 10.84 17.62
C ALA A 48 10.65 11.26 18.44
N PRO A 49 10.15 12.50 18.29
CA PRO A 49 8.98 13.00 19.02
C PRO A 49 7.67 12.45 18.44
N VAL A 50 7.60 11.14 18.21
CA VAL A 50 6.45 10.43 17.67
C VAL A 50 5.98 9.42 18.72
N PRO A 51 4.71 9.49 19.17
CA PRO A 51 4.17 8.52 20.12
C PRO A 51 4.38 7.08 19.66
N GLY A 52 4.86 6.21 20.55
CA GLY A 52 5.18 4.82 20.23
C GLY A 52 4.00 4.04 19.61
N PHE A 53 2.76 4.39 19.96
CA PHE A 53 1.57 3.81 19.33
C PHE A 53 1.50 4.09 17.81
N LEU A 54 1.82 5.31 17.38
CA LEU A 54 1.84 5.66 15.95
C LEU A 54 3.02 4.99 15.23
N GLN A 55 4.15 4.84 15.91
CA GLN A 55 5.28 4.05 15.41
C GLN A 55 4.88 2.59 15.17
N ALA A 56 4.14 2.01 16.11
CA ALA A 56 3.69 0.62 16.02
C ALA A 56 2.65 0.44 14.92
N LEU A 57 1.72 1.39 14.79
CA LEU A 57 0.75 1.38 13.69
C LEU A 57 1.45 1.43 12.33
N ALA A 58 2.48 2.28 12.20
CA ALA A 58 3.26 2.37 10.97
C ALA A 58 4.03 1.08 10.66
N ALA A 59 4.71 0.51 11.67
CA ALA A 59 5.41 -0.76 11.53
C ALA A 59 4.46 -1.89 11.11
N ALA A 60 3.28 -1.96 11.74
CA ALA A 60 2.26 -2.95 11.43
C ALA A 60 1.70 -2.77 10.01
N SER A 61 1.39 -1.55 9.60
CA SER A 61 0.86 -1.30 8.24
C SER A 61 1.88 -1.57 7.15
N GLU A 62 3.16 -1.28 7.37
CA GLU A 62 4.19 -1.58 6.37
C GLU A 62 4.41 -3.09 6.25
N PHE A 63 4.56 -3.78 7.38
CA PHE A 63 4.85 -5.21 7.40
C PHE A 63 3.63 -6.06 7.01
N PHE A 64 2.56 -5.99 7.81
CA PHE A 64 1.36 -6.79 7.57
C PHE A 64 0.56 -6.29 6.38
N GLY A 65 0.52 -4.98 6.13
CA GLY A 65 -0.09 -4.44 4.91
C GLY A 65 0.67 -4.88 3.66
N GLY A 66 2.01 -4.94 3.71
CA GLY A 66 2.82 -5.51 2.64
C GLY A 66 2.45 -6.96 2.34
N ILE A 67 2.40 -7.81 3.37
CA ILE A 67 1.98 -9.21 3.25
C ILE A 67 0.55 -9.33 2.71
N ALA A 68 -0.37 -8.52 3.22
CA ALA A 68 -1.77 -8.49 2.78
C ALA A 68 -1.90 -8.13 1.29
N LEU A 69 -1.09 -7.18 0.80
CA LEU A 69 -1.04 -6.84 -0.62
C LEU A 69 -0.56 -8.01 -1.49
N ILE A 70 0.48 -8.74 -1.08
CA ILE A 70 1.01 -9.89 -1.85
C ILE A 70 -0.11 -10.90 -2.15
N PHE A 71 -0.90 -11.25 -1.14
CA PHE A 71 -2.01 -12.19 -1.30
C PHE A 71 -3.28 -11.54 -1.85
N GLY A 72 -3.37 -10.21 -1.84
CA GLY A 72 -4.58 -9.46 -2.16
C GLY A 72 -5.71 -9.79 -1.19
N VAL A 73 -5.41 -9.74 0.12
CA VAL A 73 -6.36 -9.90 1.22
C VAL A 73 -6.58 -8.54 1.87
N LEU A 74 -7.84 -8.14 2.08
CA LEU A 74 -8.20 -6.85 2.64
C LEU A 74 -7.46 -5.69 1.96
N THR A 75 -7.32 -5.78 0.62
CA THR A 75 -6.46 -4.90 -0.18
C THR A 75 -6.75 -3.42 0.04
N PRO A 76 -8.03 -2.95 0.10
CA PRO A 76 -8.30 -1.54 0.39
C PRO A 76 -7.79 -1.11 1.77
N LEU A 77 -7.92 -1.97 2.79
CA LEU A 77 -7.44 -1.68 4.14
C LEU A 77 -5.90 -1.67 4.20
N ALA A 78 -5.26 -2.64 3.54
CA ALA A 78 -3.81 -2.69 3.40
C ALA A 78 -3.27 -1.44 2.69
N CYS A 79 -3.90 -1.03 1.58
CA CYS A 79 -3.56 0.21 0.90
C CYS A 79 -3.73 1.43 1.79
N LEU A 80 -4.85 1.57 2.52
CA LEU A 80 -5.08 2.72 3.42
C LEU A 80 -4.02 2.80 4.53
N GLY A 81 -3.63 1.68 5.11
CA GLY A 81 -2.56 1.63 6.11
C GLY A 81 -1.22 2.13 5.53
N ILE A 82 -0.80 1.55 4.40
CA ILE A 82 0.45 1.93 3.74
C ILE A 82 0.41 3.39 3.28
N MET A 83 -0.68 3.83 2.63
CA MET A 83 -0.87 5.21 2.20
C MET A 83 -0.74 6.18 3.37
N SER A 84 -1.34 5.88 4.52
CA SER A 84 -1.26 6.73 5.70
C SER A 84 0.19 6.87 6.18
N THR A 85 0.95 5.77 6.23
CA THR A 85 2.37 5.83 6.61
C THR A 85 3.23 6.61 5.63
N MET A 86 3.04 6.38 4.33
CA MET A 86 3.79 7.08 3.30
C MET A 86 3.44 8.56 3.27
N PHE A 87 2.18 8.93 3.50
CA PHE A 87 1.75 10.32 3.60
C PHE A 87 2.48 11.04 4.75
N VAL A 88 2.48 10.46 5.95
CA VAL A 88 3.20 11.02 7.11
C VAL A 88 4.70 11.12 6.84
N ALA A 89 5.29 10.11 6.17
CA ALA A 89 6.70 10.13 5.80
C ALA A 89 7.02 11.26 4.81
N ILE A 90 6.21 11.43 3.75
CA ILE A 90 6.38 12.51 2.76
C ILE A 90 6.28 13.86 3.45
N MET A 91 5.24 14.10 4.26
CA MET A 91 5.05 15.37 4.97
C MET A 91 6.23 15.65 5.92
N SER A 92 6.69 14.63 6.66
CA SER A 92 7.83 14.76 7.57
C SER A 92 9.13 15.13 6.84
N MET A 93 9.36 14.57 5.65
CA MET A 93 10.52 14.87 4.82
C MET A 93 10.42 16.25 4.17
N MET A 94 9.25 16.63 3.65
CA MET A 94 9.00 17.96 3.09
C MET A 94 9.19 19.07 4.12
N MET A 95 8.70 18.87 5.36
CA MET A 95 8.89 19.83 6.46
C MET A 95 10.38 20.01 6.84
N ARG A 96 11.21 19.01 6.60
CA ARG A 96 12.67 19.06 6.79
C ARG A 96 13.41 19.61 5.57
N GLY A 97 12.70 20.07 4.54
CA GLY A 97 13.28 20.61 3.31
C GLY A 97 13.85 19.55 2.36
N ALA A 98 13.50 18.27 2.53
CA ALA A 98 13.95 17.24 1.61
C ALA A 98 13.32 17.42 0.21
N PRO A 99 14.10 17.39 -0.88
CA PRO A 99 13.58 17.49 -2.23
C PRO A 99 12.83 16.23 -2.65
N MET A 100 12.09 16.33 -3.76
CA MET A 100 11.43 15.17 -4.38
C MET A 100 12.44 14.10 -4.73
N VAL A 101 13.44 14.45 -5.53
CA VAL A 101 14.49 13.54 -6.01
C VAL A 101 15.78 13.88 -5.27
N ALA A 102 16.51 12.86 -4.86
CA ALA A 102 17.75 13.06 -4.11
C ALA A 102 18.81 13.73 -5.01
N PRO A 103 19.39 14.88 -4.60
CA PRO A 103 20.42 15.56 -5.40
C PRO A 103 21.75 14.80 -5.43
N LYS A 104 21.94 13.83 -4.51
CA LYS A 104 23.10 12.95 -4.39
C LYS A 104 22.63 11.58 -3.88
N PRO A 105 23.34 10.47 -4.15
CA PRO A 105 22.90 9.10 -3.84
C PRO A 105 22.53 8.81 -2.37
N SER A 106 22.97 9.66 -1.42
CA SER A 106 22.70 9.50 0.02
C SER A 106 21.96 10.69 0.62
N ALA A 107 21.51 11.63 -0.20
CA ALA A 107 20.73 12.76 0.27
C ALA A 107 19.29 12.30 0.59
N PRO A 108 18.67 12.80 1.67
CA PRO A 108 17.29 12.49 1.96
C PRO A 108 16.38 13.02 0.85
N SER A 109 15.45 12.19 0.40
CA SER A 109 14.40 12.56 -0.54
C SER A 109 13.11 11.85 -0.19
N TRP A 110 11.97 12.43 -0.58
CA TRP A 110 10.68 11.79 -0.39
C TRP A 110 10.23 10.94 -1.58
N GLU A 111 11.07 10.78 -2.61
CA GLU A 111 10.80 10.00 -3.83
C GLU A 111 10.22 8.62 -3.54
N MET A 112 10.90 7.82 -2.73
CA MET A 112 10.49 6.44 -2.44
C MET A 112 9.16 6.37 -1.71
N ALA A 113 8.96 7.24 -0.72
CA ALA A 113 7.68 7.33 -0.01
C ALA A 113 6.55 7.78 -0.96
N GLY A 114 6.84 8.73 -1.85
CA GLY A 114 5.94 9.17 -2.92
C GLY A 114 5.55 8.04 -3.87
N LEU A 115 6.52 7.27 -4.35
CA LEU A 115 6.27 6.14 -5.25
C LEU A 115 5.34 5.12 -4.60
N PHE A 116 5.62 4.70 -3.36
CA PHE A 116 4.75 3.77 -2.66
C PHE A 116 3.36 4.36 -2.38
N PHE A 117 3.27 5.64 -2.03
CA PHE A 117 1.99 6.32 -1.84
C PHE A 117 1.12 6.29 -3.11
N PHE A 118 1.67 6.68 -4.26
CA PHE A 118 0.90 6.73 -5.49
C PHE A 118 0.59 5.34 -6.06
N ILE A 119 1.48 4.36 -5.90
CA ILE A 119 1.19 2.97 -6.28
C ILE A 119 0.05 2.41 -5.43
N THR A 120 0.09 2.60 -4.11
CA THR A 120 -0.96 2.11 -3.22
C THR A 120 -2.27 2.87 -3.38
N LEU A 121 -2.23 4.17 -3.71
CA LEU A 121 -3.41 4.93 -4.12
C LEU A 121 -4.01 4.37 -5.41
N ALA A 122 -3.20 4.05 -6.42
CA ALA A 122 -3.67 3.43 -7.65
C ALA A 122 -4.31 2.06 -7.38
N LEU A 123 -3.69 1.22 -6.54
CA LEU A 123 -4.27 -0.06 -6.11
C LEU A 123 -5.57 0.12 -5.31
N PHE A 124 -5.66 1.15 -4.47
CA PHE A 124 -6.88 1.48 -3.73
C PHE A 124 -8.02 1.87 -4.67
N MET A 125 -7.75 2.70 -5.68
CA MET A 125 -8.74 3.18 -6.64
C MET A 125 -9.15 2.12 -7.67
N THR A 126 -8.22 1.27 -8.09
CA THR A 126 -8.47 0.22 -9.10
C THR A 126 -9.00 -1.08 -8.50
N GLY A 127 -8.81 -1.29 -7.20
CA GLY A 127 -9.18 -2.49 -6.48
C GLY A 127 -8.16 -3.62 -6.62
N PRO A 128 -8.43 -4.77 -5.97
CA PRO A 128 -7.48 -5.88 -5.87
C PRO A 128 -7.32 -6.69 -7.17
N GLY A 129 -8.21 -6.54 -8.15
CA GLY A 129 -8.22 -7.37 -9.35
C GLY A 129 -8.75 -8.78 -9.12
N ARG A 130 -9.12 -9.49 -10.19
CA ARG A 130 -9.66 -10.87 -10.10
C ARG A 130 -8.68 -11.89 -9.51
N LEU A 131 -7.38 -11.68 -9.71
CA LEU A 131 -6.34 -12.59 -9.21
C LEU A 131 -5.98 -12.22 -7.76
N SER A 132 -6.97 -12.16 -6.88
CA SER A 132 -6.83 -11.80 -5.47
C SER A 132 -7.64 -12.73 -4.58
N VAL A 133 -7.21 -12.90 -3.33
CA VAL A 133 -8.00 -13.63 -2.34
C VAL A 133 -9.30 -12.86 -2.04
N ASP A 134 -9.28 -11.52 -2.07
CA ASP A 134 -10.48 -10.69 -1.96
C ASP A 134 -11.54 -11.02 -3.02
N TYR A 135 -11.13 -11.26 -4.27
CA TYR A 135 -12.06 -11.71 -5.31
C TYR A 135 -12.57 -13.13 -5.05
N PHE A 136 -11.70 -14.03 -4.61
CA PHE A 136 -12.08 -15.41 -4.30
C PHE A 136 -13.14 -15.46 -3.19
N LEU A 137 -13.01 -14.64 -2.14
CA LEU A 137 -13.90 -14.62 -0.99
C LEU A 137 -15.19 -13.80 -1.22
N PHE A 138 -15.09 -12.62 -1.84
CA PHE A 138 -16.20 -11.66 -1.95
C PHE A 138 -16.75 -11.51 -3.38
N GLY A 139 -15.89 -11.68 -4.39
CA GLY A 139 -16.26 -11.48 -5.80
C GLY A 139 -17.17 -12.56 -6.37
N ARG A 140 -17.15 -13.78 -5.81
CA ARG A 140 -17.97 -14.90 -6.28
C ARG A 140 -19.47 -14.76 -5.93
N LYS A 141 -19.79 -14.11 -4.80
CA LYS A 141 -21.17 -13.94 -4.32
C LYS A 141 -22.00 -13.01 -5.23
N ARG A 142 -21.37 -11.99 -5.82
CA ARG A 142 -22.03 -11.02 -6.71
C ARG A 142 -22.48 -11.60 -8.05
N ALA A 143 -21.72 -12.57 -8.57
CA ALA A 143 -22.05 -13.23 -9.85
C ALA A 143 -23.30 -14.13 -9.75
N THR A 144 -23.60 -14.64 -8.55
CA THR A 144 -24.76 -15.50 -8.30
C THR A 144 -26.03 -14.71 -8.06
N GLU A 145 -25.96 -13.54 -7.40
CA GLU A 145 -27.12 -12.64 -7.19
C GLU A 145 -27.61 -11.97 -8.47
N THR A 146 -26.75 -11.78 -9.48
CA THR A 146 -27.17 -11.17 -10.76
C THR A 146 -27.81 -12.21 -11.70
N ALA A 147 -27.77 -13.49 -11.35
CA ALA A 147 -28.29 -14.61 -12.14
C ALA A 147 -29.67 -15.12 -11.66
N THR A 148 -30.23 -14.49 -10.63
CA THR A 148 -31.57 -14.73 -10.07
C THR A 148 -32.43 -13.48 -10.20
#